data_AF-A0A378K9C5-F1
#
_entry.id   AF-A0A378K9C5-F1
#
_cell.length_a   1.000
_cell.length_b   1.000
_cell.length_c   1.000
_cell.angle_alpha   90.00
_cell.angle_beta   90.00
_cell.angle_gamma   90.00
#
_symmetry.space_group_name_H-M   'P 1'
#
loop_
_entity.id
_entity.type
_entity.pdbx_description
1 polymer ?
#
loop_
_entity_poly.entity_id
_entity_poly.type
_entity_poly.pdbx_seq_one_letter_code
_entity_poly.pdbx_strand_id
1 'polypeptide(L)'
;MERLHGHLFEGHSNTSILSLHAYEVTCFNKGKLNKTLEFGRAYQLGRIGGNFLFVSPCVSLHMPDAQSLPLVLYTHACLFGQNTLDSIATDKGYYAYDNEQLLIQMNVTDIYLPRPRRELNAPKESSSFATRLALHNRRAGIEALISHAKCGGQLGRSRMKSDNTTLSAGYASVLGFNLRQLTRYLAGEVRPKNVKLLENETKSSMLDNKITNPLAA
;
A
#
# COMPACT_ATOMS: atom_id res chain seq x y z
N MET A 1 -33.41 4.04 20.08
CA MET A 1 -34.16 2.96 19.38
C MET A 1 -35.54 3.44 18.92
N GLU A 2 -36.30 4.22 19.70
CA GLU A 2 -37.62 4.73 19.28
C GLU A 2 -37.59 5.69 18.07
N ARG A 3 -36.61 6.60 17.98
CA ARG A 3 -36.43 7.47 16.80
C ARG A 3 -36.15 6.69 15.49
N LEU A 4 -35.72 5.43 15.59
CA LEU A 4 -35.31 4.58 14.47
C LEU A 4 -36.47 3.71 13.92
N HIS A 5 -37.45 3.35 14.75
CA HIS A 5 -38.63 2.61 14.31
C HIS A 5 -39.52 3.47 13.40
N GLY A 6 -39.76 4.73 13.78
CA GLY A 6 -40.57 5.66 12.98
C GLY A 6 -39.98 5.93 11.59
N HIS A 7 -38.66 6.00 11.45
CA HIS A 7 -38.04 6.26 10.14
C HIS A 7 -38.08 5.06 9.18
N LEU A 8 -38.10 3.83 9.71
CA LEU A 8 -38.08 2.60 8.93
C LEU A 8 -39.49 2.08 8.59
N PHE A 9 -40.46 2.32 9.46
CA PHE A 9 -41.83 1.78 9.32
C PHE A 9 -42.89 2.85 9.06
N GLU A 10 -42.59 4.13 9.29
CA GLU A 10 -43.53 5.24 9.08
C GLU A 10 -42.98 6.31 8.10
N GLY A 11 -41.68 6.28 7.79
CA GLY A 11 -41.00 7.24 6.90
C GLY A 11 -40.67 6.66 5.52
N HIS A 12 -40.86 7.47 4.47
CA HIS A 12 -40.38 7.14 3.12
C HIS A 12 -38.85 7.17 3.10
N SER A 13 -38.19 6.00 3.00
CA SER A 13 -36.75 5.94 2.75
C SER A 13 -36.47 6.00 1.24
N ASN A 14 -35.74 7.02 0.77
CA ASN A 14 -35.33 7.15 -0.64
C ASN A 14 -34.20 6.18 -1.05
N THR A 15 -33.73 5.30 -0.16
CA THR A 15 -32.61 4.38 -0.41
C THR A 15 -32.94 2.97 0.06
N SER A 16 -32.54 1.97 -0.72
CA SER A 16 -32.71 0.54 -0.40
C SER A 16 -31.95 0.17 0.88
N ILE A 17 -32.63 -0.45 1.84
CA ILE A 17 -31.99 -0.96 3.06
C ILE A 17 -31.22 -2.25 2.71
N LEU A 18 -29.89 -2.22 2.84
CA LEU A 18 -29.02 -3.35 2.49
C LEU A 18 -28.73 -4.30 3.66
N SER A 19 -28.87 -3.82 4.90
CA SER A 19 -28.69 -4.62 6.11
C SER A 19 -29.51 -4.05 7.28
N LEU A 20 -30.21 -4.94 8.00
CA LEU A 20 -31.00 -4.58 9.18
C LEU A 20 -30.15 -4.35 10.44
N HIS A 21 -28.89 -4.79 10.45
CA HIS A 21 -28.00 -4.66 11.61
C HIS A 21 -26.85 -3.67 11.38
N ALA A 22 -26.67 -3.20 10.15
CA ALA A 22 -25.57 -2.32 9.75
C ALA A 22 -26.04 -1.37 8.64
N TYR A 23 -26.81 -0.35 9.04
CA TYR A 23 -27.48 0.59 8.13
C TYR A 23 -26.50 1.49 7.34
N GLU A 24 -25.27 1.64 7.83
CA GLU A 24 -24.20 2.41 7.17
C GLU A 24 -23.56 1.64 6.00
N VAL A 25 -23.89 0.35 5.83
CA VAL A 25 -23.31 -0.47 4.76
C VAL A 25 -23.91 -0.08 3.41
N THR A 26 -23.11 0.58 2.58
CA THR A 26 -23.42 0.82 1.16
C THR A 26 -22.66 -0.15 0.27
N CYS A 27 -23.28 -0.62 -0.80
CA CYS A 27 -22.56 -1.34 -1.84
C CYS A 27 -21.90 -0.36 -2.83
N PHE A 28 -20.74 -0.73 -3.35
CA PHE A 28 -20.09 0.03 -4.41
C PHE A 28 -19.46 -0.92 -5.43
N ASN A 29 -19.36 -0.46 -6.67
CA ASN A 29 -18.78 -1.22 -7.76
C ASN A 29 -17.34 -0.75 -8.02
N LYS A 30 -16.36 -1.66 -7.95
CA LYS A 30 -14.97 -1.38 -8.29
C LYS A 30 -14.64 -1.58 -9.79
N GLY A 31 -15.65 -1.80 -10.63
CA GLY A 31 -15.49 -2.04 -12.07
C GLY A 31 -14.83 -3.37 -12.41
N LYS A 32 -14.88 -4.38 -11.52
CA LYS A 32 -14.26 -5.69 -11.76
C LYS A 32 -15.19 -6.58 -12.58
N LEU A 33 -14.65 -7.18 -13.65
CA LEU A 33 -15.39 -8.00 -14.61
C LEU A 33 -16.28 -9.09 -13.96
N ASN A 34 -15.81 -9.69 -12.84
CA ASN A 34 -16.47 -10.80 -12.15
C ASN A 34 -17.10 -10.41 -10.79
N LYS A 35 -17.10 -9.13 -10.41
CA LYS A 35 -17.70 -8.64 -9.15
C LYS A 35 -18.40 -7.32 -9.40
N THR A 36 -19.73 -7.40 -9.53
CA THR A 36 -20.59 -6.25 -9.80
C THR A 36 -20.81 -5.38 -8.57
N LEU A 37 -20.78 -5.95 -7.36
CA LEU A 37 -20.97 -5.22 -6.10
C LEU A 37 -20.00 -5.72 -5.02
N GLU A 38 -19.33 -4.78 -4.35
CA GLU A 38 -18.51 -5.01 -3.16
C GLU A 38 -19.16 -4.33 -1.95
N PHE A 39 -18.92 -4.89 -0.75
CA PHE A 39 -19.42 -4.39 0.53
C PHE A 39 -18.26 -4.13 1.49
N GLY A 40 -18.46 -3.20 2.43
CA GLY A 40 -17.47 -2.83 3.44
C GLY A 40 -16.71 -1.57 3.08
N ARG A 41 -15.42 -1.51 3.45
CA ARG A 41 -14.55 -0.35 3.25
C ARG A 41 -13.43 -0.63 2.25
N ALA A 42 -13.15 0.34 1.38
CA ALA A 42 -11.96 0.36 0.56
C ALA A 42 -10.77 0.96 1.33
N TYR A 43 -9.72 0.17 1.54
CA TYR A 43 -8.47 0.62 2.13
C TYR A 43 -7.43 0.83 1.06
N GLN A 44 -6.62 1.88 1.24
CA GLN A 44 -5.48 2.16 0.38
C GLN A 44 -4.21 1.80 1.12
N LEU A 45 -3.43 0.92 0.49
CA LEU A 45 -2.28 0.26 1.10
C LEU A 45 -1.01 0.66 0.38
N GLY A 46 0.00 1.03 1.14
CA GLY A 46 1.36 1.23 0.63
C GLY A 46 2.25 0.07 1.02
N ARG A 47 3.14 -0.34 0.11
CA ARG A 47 4.21 -1.30 0.39
C ARG A 47 5.53 -0.56 0.55
N ILE A 48 6.25 -0.86 1.63
CA ILE A 48 7.61 -0.38 1.86
C ILE A 48 8.63 -1.52 1.78
N GLY A 49 9.90 -1.17 2.00
CA GLY A 49 11.00 -2.13 2.10
C GLY A 49 10.70 -3.27 3.07
N GLY A 50 11.27 -4.44 2.79
CA GLY A 50 11.06 -5.63 3.61
C GLY A 50 9.66 -6.25 3.56
N ASN A 51 8.86 -5.90 2.55
CA ASN A 51 7.50 -6.41 2.38
C ASN A 51 6.56 -6.05 3.55
N PHE A 52 6.83 -4.95 4.25
CA PHE A 52 5.89 -4.37 5.19
C PHE A 52 4.83 -3.55 4.44
N LEU A 53 3.65 -3.47 5.03
CA LEU A 53 2.53 -2.68 4.52
C LEU A 53 2.23 -1.54 5.50
N PHE A 54 1.80 -0.41 4.98
CA PHE A 54 1.10 0.61 5.77
C PHE A 54 -0.23 0.92 5.10
N VAL A 55 -1.13 1.52 5.87
CA VAL A 55 -2.49 1.81 5.44
C VAL A 55 -2.80 3.28 5.70
N SER A 56 -3.33 3.96 4.70
CA SER A 56 -3.76 5.35 4.87
C SER A 56 -5.06 5.42 5.70
N PRO A 57 -5.40 6.58 6.26
CA PRO A 57 -6.73 6.80 6.83
C PRO A 57 -7.82 6.39 5.82
N CYS A 58 -8.81 5.62 6.28
CA CYS A 58 -9.96 5.22 5.49
C CYS A 58 -11.10 6.21 5.81
N VAL A 59 -11.15 7.30 5.05
CA VAL A 59 -12.03 8.45 5.33
C VAL A 59 -13.46 8.25 4.82
N SER A 60 -13.66 7.30 3.90
CA SER A 60 -14.96 6.97 3.30
C SER A 60 -15.08 5.48 3.03
N LEU A 61 -16.31 5.00 2.81
CA LEU A 61 -16.56 3.60 2.45
C LEU A 61 -15.93 3.23 1.11
N HIS A 62 -15.97 4.16 0.16
CA HIS A 62 -15.36 4.05 -1.16
C HIS A 62 -14.27 5.11 -1.32
N MET A 63 -13.03 4.67 -1.56
CA MET A 63 -11.88 5.54 -1.78
C MET A 63 -11.32 5.28 -3.19
N PRO A 64 -11.65 6.11 -4.19
CA PRO A 64 -11.12 5.96 -5.54
C PRO A 64 -9.60 6.11 -5.58
N ASP A 65 -8.91 5.24 -6.31
CA ASP A 65 -7.44 5.13 -6.30
C ASP A 65 -6.75 6.47 -6.61
N ALA A 66 -7.09 7.12 -7.74
CA ALA A 66 -6.52 8.40 -8.13
C ALA A 66 -6.70 9.50 -7.07
N GLN A 67 -7.89 9.61 -6.47
CA GLN A 67 -8.19 10.63 -5.45
C GLN A 67 -7.50 10.32 -4.11
N SER A 68 -7.09 9.06 -3.90
CA SER A 68 -6.51 8.62 -2.64
C SER A 68 -4.99 8.73 -2.59
N LEU A 69 -4.31 8.89 -3.73
CA LEU A 69 -2.84 8.97 -3.76
C LEU A 69 -2.28 10.06 -2.84
N PRO A 70 -2.80 11.30 -2.82
CA PRO A 70 -2.28 12.34 -1.93
C PRO A 70 -2.34 11.90 -0.46
N LEU A 71 -3.44 11.26 -0.05
CA LEU A 71 -3.60 10.77 1.32
C LEU A 71 -2.57 9.69 1.67
N VAL A 72 -2.25 8.78 0.75
CA VAL A 72 -1.20 7.77 0.92
C VAL A 72 0.17 8.42 1.07
N LEU A 73 0.47 9.44 0.26
CA LEU A 73 1.75 10.17 0.30
C LEU A 73 1.91 10.96 1.60
N TYR A 74 0.89 11.67 2.06
CA TYR A 74 0.92 12.38 3.34
C TYR A 74 1.03 11.41 4.51
N THR A 75 0.36 10.25 4.44
CA THR A 75 0.51 9.20 5.45
C THR A 75 1.95 8.70 5.50
N HIS A 76 2.58 8.45 4.35
CA HIS A 76 3.99 8.06 4.30
C HIS A 76 4.88 9.13 4.93
N ALA A 77 4.72 10.40 4.56
CA ALA A 77 5.51 11.50 5.11
C ALA A 77 5.32 11.66 6.63
N CYS A 78 4.10 11.45 7.13
CA CYS A 78 3.80 11.49 8.57
C CYS A 78 4.46 10.32 9.33
N LEU A 79 4.45 9.11 8.76
CA LEU A 79 4.99 7.91 9.40
C LEU A 79 6.52 7.82 9.35
N PHE A 80 7.13 8.23 8.24
CA PHE A 80 8.56 7.99 7.97
C PHE A 80 9.38 9.28 7.90
N GLY A 81 8.74 10.45 7.92
CA GLY A 81 9.37 11.76 7.81
C GLY A 81 9.20 12.39 6.42
N GLN A 82 9.28 13.71 6.38
CA GLN A 82 9.16 14.49 5.15
C GLN A 82 10.36 14.22 4.22
N ASN A 83 10.14 14.18 2.91
CA ASN A 83 11.17 13.99 1.87
C ASN A 83 11.98 12.68 2.00
N THR A 84 11.39 11.64 2.61
CA THR A 84 12.01 10.30 2.72
C THR A 84 11.59 9.35 1.60
N LEU A 85 10.66 9.77 0.73
CA LEU A 85 10.15 8.95 -0.36
C LEU A 85 11.03 9.09 -1.60
N ASP A 86 11.97 8.17 -1.77
CA ASP A 86 12.85 8.17 -2.95
C ASP A 86 12.11 7.73 -4.21
N SER A 87 11.27 6.69 -4.10
CA SER A 87 10.65 6.07 -5.27
C SER A 87 9.24 5.55 -5.04
N ILE A 88 8.39 5.70 -6.05
CA ILE A 88 7.00 5.22 -6.02
C ILE A 88 6.64 4.45 -7.28
N ALA A 89 5.83 3.41 -7.11
CA ALA A 89 5.25 2.66 -8.20
C ALA A 89 3.78 2.34 -7.88
N THR A 90 2.87 2.73 -8.76
CA THR A 90 1.43 2.55 -8.58
C THR A 90 0.79 1.77 -9.72
N ASP A 91 -0.44 1.32 -9.51
CA ASP A 91 -1.28 0.84 -10.60
C ASP A 91 -1.78 1.98 -11.49
N LYS A 92 -2.27 1.59 -12.67
CA LYS A 92 -2.85 2.48 -13.69
C LYS A 92 -4.03 3.31 -13.18
N GLY A 93 -4.79 2.79 -12.20
CA GLY A 93 -5.94 3.48 -11.61
C GLY A 93 -5.58 4.72 -10.77
N TYR A 94 -4.31 4.86 -10.37
CA TYR A 94 -3.83 6.00 -9.58
C TYR A 94 -3.43 7.21 -10.42
N TYR A 95 -3.36 7.08 -11.75
CA TYR A 95 -2.95 8.18 -12.60
C TYR A 95 -3.99 9.30 -12.57
N ALA A 96 -3.52 10.50 -12.23
CA ALA A 96 -4.13 11.79 -12.48
C ALA A 96 -3.00 12.80 -12.73
N TYR A 97 -3.27 13.85 -13.51
CA TYR A 97 -2.25 14.88 -13.77
C TYR A 97 -1.77 15.53 -12.46
N ASP A 98 -2.70 15.87 -11.57
CA ASP A 98 -2.39 16.49 -10.27
C ASP A 98 -1.54 15.57 -9.37
N ASN A 99 -1.72 14.26 -9.48
CA ASN A 99 -0.91 13.27 -8.76
C ASN A 99 0.54 13.25 -9.27
N GLU A 100 0.74 13.37 -10.58
CA GLU A 100 2.08 13.48 -11.16
C GLU A 100 2.77 14.78 -10.70
N GLN A 101 2.05 15.91 -10.71
CA GLN A 101 2.58 17.19 -10.23
C GLN A 101 2.92 17.15 -8.74
N LEU A 102 2.06 16.53 -7.92
CA LEU A 102 2.31 16.35 -6.49
C LEU A 102 3.60 15.55 -6.23
N LEU A 103 3.83 14.48 -6.97
CA LEU A 103 5.06 13.67 -6.83
C LEU A 103 6.32 14.46 -7.21
N ILE A 104 6.23 15.30 -8.24
CA ILE A 104 7.32 16.21 -8.64
C ILE A 104 7.57 17.25 -7.54
N GLN A 105 6.51 17.85 -6.98
CA GLN A 105 6.62 18.81 -5.88
C GLN A 105 7.21 18.20 -4.61
N MET A 106 6.94 16.92 -4.35
CA MET A 106 7.54 16.17 -3.24
C MET A 106 8.98 15.71 -3.50
N ASN A 107 9.59 16.10 -4.62
CA ASN A 107 10.96 15.74 -5.03
C ASN A 107 11.21 14.22 -5.08
N VAL A 108 10.21 13.43 -5.46
CA VAL A 108 10.37 11.98 -5.63
C VAL A 108 11.25 11.73 -6.86
N THR A 109 12.37 11.02 -6.69
CA THR A 109 13.36 10.85 -7.76
C THR A 109 12.87 9.88 -8.84
N ASP A 110 12.29 8.76 -8.42
CA ASP A 110 11.91 7.66 -9.31
C ASP A 110 10.40 7.41 -9.27
N ILE A 111 9.72 7.89 -10.32
CA ILE A 111 8.26 7.83 -10.42
C ILE A 111 7.83 6.80 -11.49
N TYR A 112 6.99 5.84 -11.08
CA TYR A 112 6.23 4.97 -11.96
C TYR A 112 4.72 5.15 -11.72
N LEU A 113 4.09 5.99 -12.54
CA LEU A 113 2.66 6.30 -12.51
C LEU A 113 2.07 6.12 -13.93
N PRO A 114 1.68 4.89 -14.33
CA PRO A 114 1.39 4.58 -15.72
C PRO A 114 0.10 5.25 -16.24
N ARG A 115 0.20 5.96 -17.36
CA ARG A 115 -0.91 6.71 -17.97
C ARG A 115 -1.96 5.81 -18.63
N PRO A 116 -3.27 6.14 -18.54
CA PRO A 116 -4.33 5.28 -19.05
C PRO A 116 -4.33 5.03 -20.56
N ARG A 117 -4.01 6.09 -21.31
CA ARG A 117 -3.90 6.12 -22.76
C ARG A 117 -2.53 6.68 -23.12
N ARG A 118 -1.85 6.05 -24.08
CA ARG A 118 -0.69 6.66 -24.75
C ARG A 118 -1.24 7.53 -25.87
N GLU A 119 -1.24 8.83 -25.66
CA GLU A 119 -1.43 9.78 -26.76
C GLU A 119 -0.13 9.87 -27.56
N LEU A 120 -0.24 10.01 -28.89
CA LEU A 120 0.91 10.00 -29.81
C LEU A 120 1.98 11.07 -29.47
N ASN A 121 1.62 12.10 -28.69
CA ASN A 121 2.48 13.23 -28.31
C ASN A 121 2.58 13.43 -26.79
N ALA A 122 2.30 12.40 -26.00
CA ALA A 122 2.47 12.51 -24.55
C ALA A 122 3.95 12.85 -24.22
N PRO A 123 4.21 13.74 -23.25
CA PRO A 123 5.55 14.03 -22.78
C PRO A 123 6.31 12.75 -22.47
N LYS A 124 7.60 12.70 -22.82
CA LYS A 124 8.45 11.59 -22.42
C LYS A 124 8.44 11.50 -20.90
N GLU A 125 8.28 10.27 -20.43
CA GLU A 125 8.40 9.93 -19.02
C GLU A 125 9.78 10.37 -18.51
N SER A 126 9.82 10.95 -17.31
CA SER A 126 11.06 11.51 -16.73
C SER A 126 12.08 10.43 -16.37
N SER A 127 11.62 9.23 -16.03
CA SER A 127 12.44 8.13 -15.54
C SER A 127 13.02 7.25 -16.66
N SER A 128 14.25 6.75 -16.45
CA SER A 128 14.90 5.84 -17.39
C SER A 128 14.09 4.55 -17.58
N PHE A 129 14.25 3.89 -18.74
CA PHE A 129 13.58 2.60 -18.98
C PHE A 129 13.94 1.53 -17.93
N ALA A 130 15.22 1.45 -17.54
CA ALA A 130 15.69 0.51 -16.54
C ALA A 130 15.03 0.75 -15.17
N THR A 131 14.97 2.01 -14.74
CA THR A 131 14.27 2.42 -13.51
C THR A 131 12.80 2.03 -13.56
N ARG A 132 12.11 2.33 -14.66
CA ARG A 132 10.69 2.01 -14.84
C ARG A 132 10.44 0.51 -14.78
N LEU A 133 11.28 -0.30 -15.43
CA LEU A 133 11.16 -1.75 -15.40
C LEU A 133 11.34 -2.28 -13.97
N ALA A 134 12.33 -1.77 -13.24
CA ALA A 134 12.56 -2.13 -11.84
C ALA A 134 11.36 -1.76 -10.95
N LEU A 135 10.80 -0.55 -11.11
CA LEU A 135 9.62 -0.09 -10.38
C LEU A 135 8.37 -0.90 -10.73
N HIS A 136 8.15 -1.21 -12.01
CA HIS A 136 7.06 -2.06 -12.45
C HIS A 136 7.14 -3.46 -11.81
N ASN A 137 8.34 -4.06 -11.78
CA ASN A 137 8.56 -5.36 -11.15
C ASN A 137 8.39 -5.30 -9.63
N ARG A 138 8.81 -4.19 -9.00
CA ARG A 138 8.55 -3.94 -7.57
C ARG A 138 7.06 -3.86 -7.28
N ARG A 139 6.31 -3.10 -8.09
CA ARG A 139 4.84 -2.98 -7.97
C ARG A 139 4.15 -4.34 -8.01
N ALA A 140 4.51 -5.21 -8.96
CA ALA A 140 3.88 -6.52 -9.13
C ALA A 140 3.86 -7.39 -7.86
N GLY A 141 4.81 -7.20 -6.93
CA GLY A 141 4.84 -7.95 -5.68
C GLY A 141 3.79 -7.56 -4.63
N ILE A 142 3.11 -6.42 -4.77
CA ILE A 142 2.15 -5.95 -3.74
C ILE A 142 0.90 -6.86 -3.67
N GLU A 143 0.45 -7.40 -4.80
CA GLU A 143 -0.75 -8.25 -4.86
C GLU A 143 -0.64 -9.50 -4.00
N ALA A 144 0.54 -10.12 -3.97
CA ALA A 144 0.80 -11.26 -3.11
C ALA A 144 0.69 -10.87 -1.61
N LEU A 145 1.20 -9.70 -1.23
CA LEU A 145 1.12 -9.21 0.15
C LEU A 145 -0.32 -8.87 0.54
N ILE A 146 -1.06 -8.21 -0.35
CA ILE A 146 -2.49 -7.94 -0.16
C ILE A 146 -3.27 -9.24 -0.03
N SER A 147 -2.95 -10.26 -0.84
CA SER A 147 -3.54 -11.59 -0.73
C SER A 147 -3.30 -12.20 0.65
N HIS A 148 -2.07 -12.13 1.18
CA HIS A 148 -1.78 -12.60 2.54
C HIS A 148 -2.48 -11.77 3.63
N ALA A 149 -2.59 -10.46 3.48
CA ALA A 149 -3.36 -9.62 4.41
C ALA A 149 -4.86 -9.95 4.39
N LYS A 150 -5.39 -10.41 3.24
CA LYS A 150 -6.77 -10.91 3.10
C LYS A 150 -6.92 -12.33 3.64
N CYS A 151 -5.96 -13.21 3.37
CA CYS A 151 -5.96 -14.63 3.72
C CYS A 151 -5.37 -14.83 5.11
N GLY A 152 -6.22 -14.90 6.13
CA GLY A 152 -5.83 -15.04 7.53
C GLY A 152 -5.86 -13.74 8.33
N GLY A 153 -6.05 -12.60 7.65
CA GLY A 153 -6.50 -11.34 8.23
C GLY A 153 -8.00 -11.11 8.00
N GLN A 154 -8.55 -10.03 8.56
CA GLN A 154 -9.95 -9.61 8.36
C GLN A 154 -10.11 -8.61 7.20
N LEU A 155 -9.03 -8.33 6.45
CA LEU A 155 -9.05 -7.37 5.32
C LEU A 155 -9.89 -7.88 4.13
N GLY A 156 -9.91 -9.20 3.89
CA GLY A 156 -10.71 -9.79 2.81
C GLY A 156 -12.19 -9.91 3.15
N ARG A 157 -12.48 -10.21 4.42
CA ARG A 157 -13.84 -10.30 4.96
C ARG A 157 -13.81 -9.95 6.45
N SER A 158 -14.46 -8.84 6.79
CA SER A 158 -14.71 -8.47 8.18
C SER A 158 -15.80 -9.36 8.78
N ARG A 159 -15.64 -9.73 10.05
CA ARG A 159 -16.68 -10.41 10.86
C ARG A 159 -17.39 -9.43 11.82
N MET A 160 -17.06 -8.16 11.70
CA MET A 160 -17.53 -7.12 12.61
C MET A 160 -18.96 -6.73 12.27
N LYS A 161 -19.71 -6.31 13.29
CA LYS A 161 -21.16 -6.03 13.18
C LYS A 161 -21.49 -4.55 12.97
N SER A 162 -20.54 -3.66 13.21
CA SER A 162 -20.68 -2.22 12.94
C SER A 162 -19.61 -1.74 11.97
N ASP A 163 -19.90 -0.61 11.32
CA ASP A 163 -18.98 0.02 10.38
C ASP A 163 -17.69 0.46 11.07
N ASN A 164 -17.77 1.13 12.23
CA ASN A 164 -16.61 1.50 13.05
C ASN A 164 -15.73 0.30 13.42
N THR A 165 -16.33 -0.83 13.80
CA THR A 165 -15.55 -2.03 14.07
C THR A 165 -14.94 -2.64 12.79
N THR A 166 -15.60 -2.48 11.64
CA THR A 166 -15.05 -2.85 10.32
C THR A 166 -13.88 -1.95 9.91
N LEU A 167 -13.91 -0.66 10.28
CA LEU A 167 -12.78 0.26 10.16
C LEU A 167 -11.56 -0.28 10.91
N SER A 168 -11.74 -0.56 12.20
CA SER A 168 -10.68 -1.08 13.06
C SER A 168 -10.14 -2.43 12.58
N ALA A 169 -11.00 -3.31 12.05
CA ALA A 169 -10.59 -4.61 11.52
C ALA A 169 -9.63 -4.49 10.32
N GLY A 170 -9.78 -3.48 9.47
CA GLY A 170 -8.85 -3.23 8.36
C GLY A 170 -7.46 -2.87 8.87
N TYR A 171 -7.37 -1.94 9.82
CA TYR A 171 -6.12 -1.55 10.47
C TYR A 171 -5.45 -2.72 11.20
N ALA A 172 -6.23 -3.45 12.00
CA ALA A 172 -5.75 -4.61 12.75
C ALA A 172 -5.22 -5.72 11.82
N SER A 173 -5.79 -5.86 10.62
CA SER A 173 -5.32 -6.85 9.64
C SER A 173 -3.93 -6.50 9.10
N VAL A 174 -3.68 -5.22 8.81
CA VAL A 174 -2.35 -4.75 8.36
C VAL A 174 -1.33 -4.86 9.49
N LEU A 175 -1.72 -4.51 10.72
CA LEU A 175 -0.88 -4.71 11.91
C LEU A 175 -0.50 -6.19 12.09
N GLY A 176 -1.48 -7.10 12.08
CA GLY A 176 -1.25 -8.53 12.22
C GLY A 176 -0.35 -9.11 11.13
N PHE A 177 -0.50 -8.62 9.88
CA PHE A 177 0.40 -8.96 8.79
C PHE A 177 1.83 -8.50 9.08
N ASN A 178 2.02 -7.24 9.49
CA ASN A 178 3.33 -6.69 9.79
C ASN A 178 4.01 -7.36 10.99
N LEU A 179 3.26 -7.71 12.04
CA LEU A 179 3.79 -8.46 13.19
C LEU A 179 4.32 -9.83 12.75
N ARG A 180 3.58 -10.53 11.89
CA ARG A 180 4.05 -11.80 11.31
C ARG A 180 5.32 -11.59 10.49
N GLN A 181 5.37 -10.55 9.66
CA GLN A 181 6.56 -10.22 8.89
C GLN A 181 7.76 -9.94 9.82
N LEU A 182 7.55 -9.18 10.89
CA LEU A 182 8.58 -8.92 11.90
C LEU A 182 9.10 -10.21 12.55
N THR A 183 8.21 -11.13 12.94
CA THR A 183 8.62 -12.44 13.48
C THR A 183 9.51 -13.21 12.51
N ARG A 184 9.16 -13.21 11.21
CA ARG A 184 9.96 -13.89 10.18
C ARG A 184 11.32 -13.24 9.96
N TYR A 185 11.41 -11.92 10.11
CA TYR A 185 12.69 -11.21 10.11
C TYR A 185 13.56 -11.61 11.31
N LEU A 186 12.98 -11.62 12.51
CA LEU A 186 13.67 -12.01 13.74
C LEU A 186 14.11 -13.47 13.72
N ALA A 187 13.33 -14.35 13.09
CA ALA A 187 13.66 -15.76 12.90
C ALA A 187 14.68 -16.01 11.76
N GLY A 188 15.09 -14.98 11.01
CA GLY A 188 16.02 -15.11 9.89
C GLY A 188 15.44 -15.76 8.62
N GLU A 189 14.13 -15.98 8.56
CA GLU A 189 13.44 -16.56 7.40
C GLU A 189 13.41 -15.59 6.21
N VAL A 190 13.41 -14.29 6.51
CA VAL A 190 13.45 -13.22 5.50
C VAL A 190 14.82 -12.57 5.58
N ARG A 191 15.72 -12.98 4.67
CA ARG A 191 17.04 -12.36 4.58
C ARG A 191 16.87 -10.94 4.01
N PRO A 192 17.30 -9.89 4.72
CA PRO A 192 17.38 -8.57 4.10
C PRO A 192 18.31 -8.69 2.88
N LYS A 193 17.97 -8.02 1.77
CA LYS A 193 18.96 -7.80 0.72
C LYS A 193 20.11 -7.05 1.40
N ASN A 194 21.30 -7.65 1.44
CA ASN A 194 22.51 -7.03 1.95
C ASN A 194 22.74 -5.69 1.23
N VAL A 195 22.27 -4.60 1.83
CA VAL A 195 22.72 -3.26 1.50
C VAL A 195 23.85 -3.00 2.49
N LYS A 196 25.08 -3.24 2.04
CA LYS A 196 26.37 -3.03 2.74
C LYS A 196 26.78 -4.07 3.80
N LEU A 197 26.96 -5.32 3.40
CA LEU A 197 27.90 -6.24 4.08
C LEU A 197 29.18 -6.53 3.25
N LEU A 198 29.39 -5.83 2.13
CA LEU A 198 30.55 -6.02 1.23
C LEU A 198 31.76 -5.13 1.55
N GLU A 199 31.66 -4.17 2.47
CA GLU A 199 32.80 -3.30 2.83
C GLU A 199 33.62 -3.81 4.04
N ASN A 200 33.09 -4.76 4.81
CA ASN A 200 33.79 -5.28 6.00
C ASN A 200 34.54 -6.60 5.73
N GLU A 201 34.07 -7.45 4.81
CA GLU A 201 34.78 -8.70 4.47
C GLU A 201 36.05 -8.45 3.64
N THR A 202 36.09 -7.39 2.84
CA THR A 202 37.27 -6.99 2.07
C THR A 202 38.34 -6.29 2.92
N LYS A 203 37.95 -5.63 4.03
CA LYS A 203 38.91 -5.04 4.98
C LYS A 203 39.50 -6.07 5.94
N SER A 204 38.73 -7.06 6.39
CA SER A 204 39.25 -8.11 7.27
C SER A 204 40.22 -9.06 6.55
N SER A 205 39.92 -9.44 5.29
CA SER A 205 40.81 -10.28 4.49
C SER A 205 42.12 -9.60 4.07
N MET A 206 42.14 -8.27 3.93
CA MET A 206 43.39 -7.52 3.70
C MET A 206 44.25 -7.33 4.96
N LEU A 207 43.65 -7.34 6.16
CA LEU A 207 44.41 -7.30 7.41
C LEU A 207 45.03 -8.67 7.75
N ASP A 208 44.31 -9.77 7.52
CA ASP A 208 44.80 -11.12 7.82
C ASP A 208 45.96 -11.55 6.90
N ASN A 209 45.98 -11.09 5.64
CA ASN A 209 47.10 -11.32 4.71
C ASN A 209 48.35 -10.48 5.03
N LYS A 210 48.23 -9.39 5.81
CA LYS A 210 49.38 -8.58 6.24
C LYS A 210 50.05 -9.12 7.50
N ILE A 211 49.32 -9.87 8.32
CA ILE A 211 49.82 -10.45 9.57
C ILE A 211 50.53 -11.79 9.31
N THR A 212 50.20 -12.48 8.22
CA THR A 212 50.73 -13.82 7.90
C THR A 212 51.99 -13.83 7.03
N ASN A 213 52.50 -12.68 6.57
CA ASN A 213 53.74 -12.68 5.78
C ASN A 213 54.66 -11.47 6.09
N PRO A 214 55.48 -11.53 7.17
CA PRO A 214 56.44 -10.48 7.48
C PRO A 214 57.83 -10.63 6.81
N LEU A 215 58.01 -11.49 5.79
CA LEU A 215 59.34 -11.78 5.21
C LEU A 215 59.44 -11.73 3.67
N ALA A 216 58.71 -10.83 3.01
CA ALA A 216 58.94 -10.52 1.60
C ALA A 216 59.18 -9.01 1.39
N ALA A 217 60.34 -8.55 1.87
CA ALA A 217 61.03 -7.34 1.41
C ALA A 217 62.53 -7.53 1.64
#